data_AF-A0A5J4KQP2-F1
#
_entry.id   AF-A0A5J4KQP2-F1
#
_cell.length_a   1.000
_cell.length_b   1.000
_cell.length_c   1.000
_cell.angle_alpha   90.00
_cell.angle_beta   90.00
_cell.angle_gamma   90.00
#
_symmetry.space_group_name_H-M   'P 1'
#
loop_
_entity.id
_entity.type
_entity.pdbx_description
1 polymer ?
#
loop_
_entity_poly.entity_id
_entity_poly.type
_entity_poly.pdbx_seq_one_letter_code
_entity_poly.pdbx_strand_id
1 'polypeptide(L)'
;MSRDLPDGYEPGSPSLVRHGSHWRLHTPVEKTFTSPGKVAVQLAHAQTRICAIDLNLDHHLAVCTIQTADGSTVATTFLSGGKRVNGRRKWLLGRIARNRRKTGILAENEPDNVALWEKIRHVDEQVAHLISARIVHFARQHQASVLVFEHLGNLKPQKGRYSRRGNSKRAFWMKGRIFTNAKYKAWNEGMITSRVNPRNTSRECARCHGLIVRYHAKQGPEPAGYTPGAPLAWCPACGMKGHADRNASLVIGQRLRTRAHHQEKPRAPLLGPGERDEKSSGVVRSQDANSKGGPSRRRARRHGTGKGMAPPMRITPGWWRPQLFLAHYLCSVSHSNAIYLEQWRTQEWKKPPPFRACGVSLWLLCLSC
;
A
#
# COMPACT_ATOMS: atom_id res chain seq x y z
N MET A 1 34.74 0.60 -6.20
CA MET A 1 33.63 0.94 -7.11
C MET A 1 32.90 2.13 -6.52
N SER A 2 32.98 3.29 -7.16
CA SER A 2 32.03 4.36 -6.90
C SER A 2 30.62 3.85 -7.16
N ARG A 3 29.64 4.30 -6.39
CA ARG A 3 28.22 4.14 -6.73
C ARG A 3 27.77 5.46 -7.32
N ASP A 4 28.10 5.65 -8.58
CA ASP A 4 27.70 6.85 -9.33
C ASP A 4 26.18 6.93 -9.32
N LEU A 5 25.66 8.15 -9.12
CA LEU A 5 24.21 8.37 -9.07
C LEU A 5 23.64 8.20 -10.48
N PRO A 6 22.40 7.69 -10.65
CA PRO A 6 21.76 7.64 -11.95
C PRO A 6 21.50 9.06 -12.49
N ASP A 7 21.37 9.19 -13.81
CA ASP A 7 21.14 10.49 -14.46
C ASP A 7 19.92 11.24 -13.89
N GLY A 8 20.10 12.55 -13.70
CA GLY A 8 19.07 13.44 -13.15
C GLY A 8 18.85 13.34 -11.64
N TYR A 9 19.74 12.65 -10.91
CA TYR A 9 19.76 12.62 -9.45
C TYR A 9 20.97 13.37 -8.90
N GLU A 10 20.73 14.42 -8.12
CA GLU A 10 21.77 15.23 -7.49
C GLU A 10 21.97 14.82 -6.01
N PRO A 11 23.22 14.72 -5.52
CA PRO A 11 23.50 14.45 -4.11
C PRO A 11 23.29 15.72 -3.28
N GLY A 12 22.45 15.65 -2.25
CA GLY A 12 22.34 16.70 -1.24
C GLY A 12 23.36 16.54 -0.11
N SER A 13 23.41 17.51 0.79
CA SER A 13 24.39 17.52 1.90
C SER A 13 24.20 16.33 2.86
N PRO A 14 25.26 15.56 3.18
CA PRO A 14 25.17 14.43 4.09
C PRO A 14 24.91 14.89 5.53
N SER A 15 24.08 14.15 6.24
CA SER A 15 23.69 14.43 7.63
C SER A 15 23.90 13.20 8.53
N LEU A 16 24.31 13.42 9.78
CA LEU A 16 24.50 12.33 10.74
C LEU A 16 23.21 12.12 11.56
N VAL A 17 22.52 11.02 11.32
CA VAL A 17 21.24 10.69 11.96
C VAL A 17 21.43 9.65 13.06
N ARG A 18 21.01 9.97 14.29
CA ARG A 18 21.06 9.02 15.40
C ARG A 18 19.96 7.96 15.24
N HIS A 19 20.35 6.70 15.32
CA HIS A 19 19.50 5.54 15.09
C HIS A 19 19.68 4.52 16.24
N GLY A 20 19.02 4.79 17.37
CA GLY A 20 19.19 4.03 18.61
C GLY A 20 20.57 4.26 19.23
N SER A 21 21.34 3.17 19.34
CA SER A 21 22.74 3.13 19.81
C SER A 21 23.77 3.51 18.73
N HIS A 22 23.37 3.64 17.46
CA HIS A 22 24.29 3.86 16.35
C HIS A 22 24.01 5.19 15.66
N TRP A 23 25.02 5.74 14.99
CA TRP A 23 24.88 6.87 14.08
C TRP A 23 24.94 6.37 12.63
N ARG A 24 24.17 7.00 11.74
CA ARG A 24 24.14 6.69 10.31
C ARG A 24 24.38 7.96 9.52
N LEU A 25 25.27 7.91 8.53
CA LEU A 25 25.42 8.98 7.56
C LEU A 25 24.30 8.84 6.51
N HIS A 26 23.48 9.86 6.38
CA HIS A 26 22.38 9.94 5.42
C HIS A 26 22.70 11.04 4.40
N THR A 27 23.05 10.64 3.18
CA THR A 27 23.13 11.54 2.02
C THR A 27 21.78 11.54 1.33
N PRO A 28 21.00 12.64 1.36
CA PRO A 28 19.79 12.76 0.58
C PRO A 28 20.15 12.81 -0.91
N VAL A 29 19.22 12.41 -1.76
CA VAL A 29 19.37 12.46 -3.22
C VAL A 29 18.09 13.05 -3.78
N GLU A 30 18.23 14.08 -4.61
CA GLU A 30 17.12 14.87 -5.15
C GLU A 30 16.98 14.63 -6.65
N LYS A 31 15.74 14.66 -7.16
CA LYS A 31 15.43 14.51 -8.58
C LYS A 31 14.36 15.52 -8.97
N THR A 32 14.70 16.42 -9.87
CA THR A 32 13.76 17.41 -10.41
C THR A 32 13.08 16.86 -11.66
N PHE A 33 11.75 17.01 -11.72
CA PHE A 33 10.96 16.64 -12.90
C PHE A 33 9.64 17.41 -12.95
N THR A 34 9.09 17.56 -14.15
CA THR A 34 7.78 18.20 -14.36
C THR A 34 6.67 17.38 -13.71
N SER A 35 5.90 18.01 -12.81
CA SER A 35 4.73 17.40 -12.19
C SER A 35 3.76 16.88 -13.26
N PRO A 36 3.42 15.57 -13.29
CA PRO A 36 2.46 15.04 -14.25
C PRO A 36 1.09 15.71 -14.13
N GLY A 37 0.40 15.90 -15.27
CA GLY A 37 -0.92 16.51 -15.32
C GLY A 37 -1.97 15.74 -14.49
N LYS A 38 -3.04 16.42 -14.05
CA LYS A 38 -4.09 15.80 -13.23
C LYS A 38 -4.77 14.62 -13.97
N VAL A 39 -5.26 13.62 -13.22
CA VAL A 39 -5.86 12.39 -13.78
C VAL A 39 -6.92 12.65 -14.84
N ALA A 40 -7.82 13.64 -14.64
CA ALA A 40 -8.86 13.97 -15.61
C ALA A 40 -8.27 14.47 -16.94
N VAL A 41 -7.25 15.34 -16.89
CA VAL A 41 -6.55 15.85 -18.08
C VAL A 41 -5.87 14.72 -18.85
N GLN A 42 -5.19 13.80 -18.14
CA GLN A 42 -4.55 12.66 -18.80
C GLN A 42 -5.58 11.75 -19.49
N LEU A 43 -6.72 11.49 -18.86
CA LEU A 43 -7.76 10.60 -19.38
C LEU A 43 -8.56 11.18 -20.56
N ALA A 44 -8.49 12.49 -20.82
CA ALA A 44 -9.06 13.10 -22.02
C ALA A 44 -8.39 12.60 -23.31
N HIS A 45 -7.14 12.11 -23.23
CA HIS A 45 -6.45 11.50 -24.36
C HIS A 45 -6.75 10.00 -24.42
N ALA A 46 -7.45 9.54 -25.46
CA ALA A 46 -7.91 8.14 -25.61
C ALA A 46 -6.78 7.09 -25.49
N GLN A 47 -5.57 7.43 -25.95
CA GLN A 47 -4.39 6.54 -25.90
C GLN A 47 -3.75 6.44 -24.51
N THR A 48 -4.12 7.29 -23.54
CA THR A 48 -3.59 7.25 -22.18
C THR A 48 -3.84 5.90 -21.53
N ARG A 49 -2.78 5.29 -21.00
CA ARG A 49 -2.86 4.00 -20.33
C ARG A 49 -2.89 4.16 -18.81
N ILE A 50 -3.80 3.44 -18.17
CA ILE A 50 -3.91 3.30 -16.73
C ILE A 50 -3.53 1.87 -16.33
N CYS A 51 -2.87 1.72 -15.19
CA CYS A 51 -2.62 0.44 -14.55
C CYS A 51 -3.58 0.28 -13.37
N ALA A 52 -4.65 -0.50 -13.56
CA ALA A 52 -5.62 -0.78 -12.50
C ALA A 52 -5.17 -1.98 -11.65
N ILE A 53 -5.13 -1.82 -10.34
CA ILE A 53 -4.50 -2.76 -9.40
C ILE A 53 -5.50 -3.24 -8.36
N ASP A 54 -5.86 -4.52 -8.44
CA ASP A 54 -6.47 -5.24 -7.31
C ASP A 54 -5.35 -5.74 -6.39
N LEU A 55 -5.43 -5.44 -5.09
CA LEU A 55 -4.43 -5.86 -4.11
C LEU A 55 -4.98 -7.02 -3.30
N ASN A 56 -4.44 -8.23 -3.47
CA ASN A 56 -4.81 -9.40 -2.66
C ASN A 56 -3.66 -9.90 -1.81
N LEU A 57 -3.91 -10.90 -0.98
CA LEU A 57 -3.01 -11.30 0.10
C LEU A 57 -3.01 -12.80 0.37
N ASP A 58 -3.47 -13.58 -0.59
CA ASP A 58 -3.67 -15.02 -0.53
C ASP A 58 -2.62 -15.75 -1.41
N HIS A 59 -2.82 -15.79 -2.72
CA HIS A 59 -1.90 -16.34 -3.71
C HIS A 59 -1.14 -15.21 -4.42
N HIS A 60 -1.90 -14.29 -5.01
CA HIS A 60 -1.41 -13.12 -5.71
C HIS A 60 -1.47 -11.92 -4.77
N LEU A 61 -0.36 -11.20 -4.66
CA LEU A 61 -0.26 -10.01 -3.80
C LEU A 61 -0.79 -8.76 -4.50
N ALA A 62 -0.81 -8.78 -5.82
CA ALA A 62 -1.53 -7.84 -6.66
C ALA A 62 -1.88 -8.49 -8.01
N VAL A 63 -2.99 -8.07 -8.61
CA VAL A 63 -3.31 -8.31 -10.02
C VAL A 63 -3.42 -6.96 -10.69
N CYS A 64 -2.59 -6.74 -11.70
CA CYS A 64 -2.46 -5.45 -12.38
C CYS A 64 -2.94 -5.61 -13.82
N THR A 65 -3.81 -4.72 -14.27
CA THR A 65 -4.35 -4.73 -15.64
C THR A 65 -4.14 -3.37 -16.27
N ILE A 66 -3.48 -3.36 -17.44
CA ILE A 66 -3.32 -2.15 -18.25
C ILE A 66 -4.58 -1.98 -19.07
N GLN A 67 -5.21 -0.82 -18.95
CA GLN A 67 -6.33 -0.38 -19.78
C GLN A 67 -5.99 0.96 -20.43
N THR A 68 -6.45 1.19 -21.64
CA THR A 68 -6.48 2.52 -22.27
C THR A 68 -7.68 3.34 -21.78
N ALA A 69 -7.73 4.63 -22.10
CA ALA A 69 -8.77 5.54 -21.62
C ALA A 69 -10.14 5.31 -22.28
N ASP A 70 -10.18 4.66 -23.45
CA ASP A 70 -11.39 4.08 -24.06
C ASP A 70 -11.94 2.86 -23.26
N GLY A 71 -11.08 2.21 -22.46
CA GLY A 71 -11.37 1.01 -21.70
C GLY A 71 -10.89 -0.31 -22.30
N SER A 72 -10.25 -0.29 -23.46
CA SER A 72 -9.63 -1.48 -24.05
C SER A 72 -8.53 -2.04 -23.13
N THR A 73 -8.41 -3.37 -23.05
CA THR A 73 -7.47 -4.05 -22.14
C THR A 73 -6.21 -4.48 -22.89
N VAL A 74 -5.06 -3.91 -22.51
CA VAL A 74 -3.77 -4.13 -23.20
C VAL A 74 -3.00 -5.32 -22.63
N ALA A 75 -2.89 -5.41 -21.30
CA ALA A 75 -2.08 -6.42 -20.63
C ALA A 75 -2.61 -6.76 -19.23
N THR A 76 -2.23 -7.91 -18.67
CA THR A 76 -2.51 -8.26 -17.27
C THR A 76 -1.34 -9.06 -16.68
N THR A 77 -0.94 -8.75 -15.44
CA THR A 77 0.05 -9.55 -14.70
C THR A 77 -0.44 -9.91 -13.30
N PHE A 78 -0.01 -11.08 -12.83
CA PHE A 78 -0.37 -11.65 -11.54
C PHE A 78 0.86 -11.72 -10.63
N LEU A 79 1.01 -10.74 -9.73
CA LEU A 79 2.18 -10.62 -8.86
C LEU A 79 2.10 -11.63 -7.69
N SER A 80 2.52 -12.85 -7.99
CA SER A 80 2.54 -13.99 -7.06
C SER A 80 3.51 -13.80 -5.89
N GLY A 81 3.21 -14.48 -4.78
CA GLY A 81 4.09 -14.54 -3.61
C GLY A 81 3.37 -14.73 -2.28
N GLY A 82 2.04 -14.55 -2.25
CA GLY A 82 1.22 -14.58 -1.04
C GLY A 82 1.37 -15.87 -0.24
N LYS A 83 1.35 -17.04 -0.91
CA LYS A 83 1.59 -18.36 -0.29
C LYS A 83 2.87 -18.39 0.57
N ARG A 84 4.00 -17.91 0.03
CA ARG A 84 5.31 -17.89 0.73
C ARG A 84 5.30 -16.94 1.92
N VAL A 85 4.75 -15.74 1.74
CA VAL A 85 4.67 -14.70 2.78
C VAL A 85 3.74 -15.15 3.92
N ASN A 86 2.57 -15.70 3.58
CA ASN A 86 1.60 -16.23 4.54
C ASN A 86 2.13 -17.46 5.28
N GLY A 87 2.84 -18.37 4.59
CA GLY A 87 3.52 -19.50 5.22
C GLY A 87 4.56 -19.04 6.25
N ARG A 88 5.43 -18.09 5.86
CA ARG A 88 6.43 -17.50 6.76
C ARG A 88 5.79 -16.77 7.94
N ARG A 89 4.71 -16.01 7.71
CA ARG A 89 3.94 -15.32 8.75
C ARG A 89 3.28 -16.32 9.71
N LYS A 90 2.63 -17.37 9.21
CA LYS A 90 2.03 -18.46 10.01
C LYS A 90 3.08 -19.13 10.89
N TRP A 91 4.28 -19.40 10.36
CA TRP A 91 5.39 -19.97 11.12
C TRP A 91 5.91 -19.03 12.22
N LEU A 92 6.11 -17.74 11.92
CA LEU A 92 6.55 -16.75 12.92
C LEU A 92 5.51 -16.56 14.03
N LEU A 93 4.23 -16.39 13.67
CA LEU A 93 3.12 -16.31 14.65
C LEU A 93 2.99 -17.59 15.49
N GLY A 94 3.21 -18.77 14.88
CA GLY A 94 3.24 -20.05 15.59
C GLY A 94 4.41 -20.19 16.56
N ARG A 95 5.55 -19.54 16.31
CA ARG A 95 6.64 -19.43 17.31
C ARG A 95 6.22 -18.55 18.49
N ILE A 96 5.67 -17.36 18.24
CA ILE A 96 5.18 -16.46 19.29
C ILE A 96 4.12 -17.17 20.16
N ALA A 97 3.16 -17.87 19.54
CA ALA A 97 2.14 -18.65 20.25
C ALA A 97 2.67 -19.90 20.99
N ARG A 98 3.87 -20.41 20.66
CA ARG A 98 4.56 -21.43 21.47
C ARG A 98 5.32 -20.80 22.64
N ASN A 99 5.99 -19.68 22.41
CA ASN A 99 6.74 -18.96 23.45
C ASN A 99 5.78 -18.48 24.56
N ARG A 100 4.69 -17.81 24.20
CA ARG A 100 3.66 -17.36 25.17
C ARG A 100 3.03 -18.50 25.98
N ARG A 101 2.93 -19.71 25.41
CA ARG A 101 2.45 -20.91 26.15
C ARG A 101 3.46 -21.43 27.17
N LYS A 102 4.75 -21.10 27.04
CA LYS A 102 5.79 -21.43 28.02
C LYS A 102 5.93 -20.37 29.11
N THR A 103 5.76 -19.09 28.77
CA THR A 103 5.95 -17.96 29.70
C THR A 103 4.70 -17.63 30.53
N GLY A 104 3.52 -18.09 30.13
CA GLY A 104 2.27 -17.77 30.83
C GLY A 104 1.82 -16.32 30.61
N ILE A 105 1.32 -15.68 31.66
CA ILE A 105 0.92 -14.27 31.66
C ILE A 105 2.19 -13.43 31.78
N LEU A 106 2.47 -12.59 30.78
CA LEU A 106 3.56 -11.62 30.82
C LEU A 106 3.17 -10.45 31.71
N ALA A 107 4.15 -9.88 32.43
CA ALA A 107 3.92 -8.71 33.27
C ALA A 107 3.52 -7.49 32.42
N GLU A 108 2.76 -6.56 33.02
CA GLU A 108 2.41 -5.33 32.33
C GLU A 108 3.68 -4.53 32.01
N ASN A 109 3.81 -4.10 30.75
CA ASN A 109 5.00 -3.49 30.14
C ASN A 109 6.16 -4.43 29.76
N GLU A 110 6.05 -5.76 29.94
CA GLU A 110 7.11 -6.68 29.51
C GLU A 110 7.14 -6.88 27.97
N PRO A 111 8.32 -6.78 27.32
CA PRO A 111 8.45 -6.90 25.86
C PRO A 111 8.20 -8.31 25.29
N ASP A 112 6.94 -8.65 25.00
CA ASP A 112 6.54 -9.90 24.31
C ASP A 112 7.29 -10.11 22.99
N ASN A 113 8.20 -11.09 22.93
CA ASN A 113 8.72 -11.68 21.68
C ASN A 113 9.24 -10.67 20.64
N VAL A 114 9.83 -9.54 21.07
CA VAL A 114 10.17 -8.38 20.21
C VAL A 114 10.86 -8.78 18.90
N ALA A 115 11.96 -9.53 18.96
CA ALA A 115 12.71 -9.94 17.77
C ALA A 115 11.86 -10.74 16.74
N LEU A 116 10.84 -11.49 17.18
CA LEU A 116 9.91 -12.17 16.27
C LEU A 116 8.89 -11.20 15.65
N TRP A 117 8.42 -10.21 16.40
CA TRP A 117 7.55 -9.15 15.86
C TRP A 117 8.28 -8.24 14.88
N GLU A 118 9.53 -7.87 15.15
CA GLU A 118 10.39 -7.13 14.24
C GLU A 118 10.65 -7.94 12.96
N LYS A 119 10.93 -9.24 13.09
CA LYS A 119 11.08 -10.13 11.93
C LYS A 119 9.81 -10.23 11.08
N ILE A 120 8.62 -10.21 11.68
CA ILE A 120 7.35 -10.09 10.94
C ILE A 120 7.26 -8.72 10.24
N ARG A 121 7.58 -7.63 10.94
CA ARG A 121 7.54 -6.25 10.41
C ARG A 121 8.43 -6.09 9.17
N HIS A 122 9.68 -6.56 9.25
CA HIS A 122 10.66 -6.49 8.17
C HIS A 122 10.29 -7.38 6.97
N VAL A 123 9.76 -8.59 7.20
CA VAL A 123 9.23 -9.44 6.11
C VAL A 123 8.04 -8.75 5.42
N ASP A 124 7.11 -8.18 6.19
CA ASP A 124 5.96 -7.49 5.61
C ASP A 124 6.37 -6.22 4.84
N GLU A 125 7.41 -5.53 5.29
CA GLU A 125 7.99 -4.34 4.66
C GLU A 125 8.75 -4.67 3.37
N GLN A 126 9.69 -5.62 3.41
CA GLN A 126 10.42 -6.10 2.23
C GLN A 126 9.46 -6.55 1.12
N VAL A 127 8.39 -7.27 1.48
CA VAL A 127 7.35 -7.69 0.52
C VAL A 127 6.60 -6.48 -0.07
N ALA A 128 6.25 -5.47 0.75
CA ALA A 128 5.63 -4.26 0.25
C ALA A 128 6.54 -3.46 -0.69
N HIS A 129 7.85 -3.38 -0.42
CA HIS A 129 8.84 -2.79 -1.34
C HIS A 129 8.95 -3.59 -2.64
N LEU A 130 9.04 -4.92 -2.59
CA LEU A 130 9.13 -5.78 -3.78
C LEU A 130 7.89 -5.65 -4.68
N ILE A 131 6.69 -5.73 -4.10
CA ILE A 131 5.44 -5.70 -4.88
C ILE A 131 5.17 -4.31 -5.45
N SER A 132 5.39 -3.24 -4.68
CA SER A 132 5.27 -1.87 -5.20
C SER A 132 6.23 -1.59 -6.35
N ALA A 133 7.48 -2.05 -6.27
CA ALA A 133 8.44 -1.91 -7.37
C ALA A 133 7.98 -2.66 -8.63
N ARG A 134 7.46 -3.89 -8.48
CA ARG A 134 6.93 -4.69 -9.60
C ARG A 134 5.68 -4.07 -10.24
N ILE A 135 4.78 -3.46 -9.46
CA ILE A 135 3.62 -2.72 -9.99
C ILE A 135 4.09 -1.55 -10.86
N VAL A 136 5.01 -0.73 -10.33
CA VAL A 136 5.54 0.45 -11.02
C VAL A 136 6.33 0.05 -12.27
N HIS A 137 7.16 -0.99 -12.19
CA HIS A 137 7.89 -1.53 -13.34
C HIS A 137 6.95 -2.00 -14.46
N PHE A 138 5.91 -2.78 -14.13
CA PHE A 138 4.91 -3.24 -15.09
C PHE A 138 4.13 -2.09 -15.74
N ALA A 139 3.73 -1.09 -14.95
CA ALA A 139 3.08 0.12 -15.47
C ALA A 139 3.99 0.87 -16.45
N ARG A 140 5.26 1.07 -16.09
CA ARG A 140 6.28 1.72 -16.92
C ARG A 140 6.55 0.96 -18.22
N GLN A 141 6.68 -0.36 -18.17
CA GLN A 141 6.86 -1.23 -19.36
C GLN A 141 5.74 -1.06 -20.38
N HIS A 142 4.51 -0.79 -19.94
CA HIS A 142 3.36 -0.55 -20.81
C HIS A 142 3.03 0.94 -20.99
N GLN A 143 3.91 1.86 -20.59
CA GLN A 143 3.71 3.31 -20.71
C GLN A 143 2.41 3.81 -20.04
N ALA A 144 2.00 3.20 -18.93
CA ALA A 144 0.87 3.68 -18.14
C ALA A 144 1.29 4.88 -17.28
N SER A 145 0.50 5.96 -17.31
CA SER A 145 0.78 7.22 -16.60
C SER A 145 0.06 7.33 -15.25
N VAL A 146 -0.97 6.51 -15.02
CA VAL A 146 -1.78 6.49 -13.78
C VAL A 146 -1.84 5.09 -13.18
N LEU A 147 -1.48 4.95 -11.90
CA LEU A 147 -1.79 3.76 -11.10
C LEU A 147 -3.13 3.92 -10.39
N VAL A 148 -4.02 2.94 -10.51
CA VAL A 148 -5.37 2.99 -9.92
C VAL A 148 -5.52 1.94 -8.83
N PHE A 149 -5.76 2.39 -7.61
CA PHE A 149 -5.98 1.53 -6.45
C PHE A 149 -7.40 1.69 -5.89
N GLU A 150 -7.84 0.73 -5.10
CA GLU A 150 -9.01 0.93 -4.24
C GLU A 150 -8.74 1.90 -3.08
N HIS A 151 -9.76 2.66 -2.66
CA HIS A 151 -9.72 3.42 -1.42
C HIS A 151 -10.05 2.52 -0.22
N LEU A 152 -9.05 1.78 0.23
CA LEU A 152 -9.19 0.80 1.30
C LEU A 152 -9.44 1.43 2.69
N GLY A 153 -9.26 2.75 2.87
CA GLY A 153 -9.15 3.43 4.17
C GLY A 153 -10.25 3.14 5.20
N ASN A 154 -11.48 2.86 4.74
CA ASN A 154 -12.64 2.62 5.61
C ASN A 154 -12.93 1.13 5.88
N LEU A 155 -12.07 0.20 5.43
CA LEU A 155 -12.25 -1.24 5.64
C LEU A 155 -11.96 -1.66 7.08
N LYS A 156 -13.02 -1.69 7.89
CA LYS A 156 -12.98 -2.29 9.24
C LYS A 156 -12.75 -3.81 9.12
N PRO A 157 -11.80 -4.41 9.87
CA PRO A 157 -11.64 -5.86 9.87
C PRO A 157 -12.92 -6.51 10.41
N GLN A 158 -13.44 -7.52 9.70
CA GLN A 158 -14.71 -8.17 10.06
C GLN A 158 -14.73 -8.66 11.51
N LYS A 159 -15.89 -8.51 12.18
CA LYS A 159 -16.14 -9.09 13.51
C LYS A 159 -15.94 -10.62 13.46
N GLY A 160 -15.33 -11.19 14.50
CA GLY A 160 -15.06 -12.62 14.61
C GLY A 160 -13.90 -12.92 15.56
N ARG A 161 -13.50 -14.20 15.64
CA ARG A 161 -12.40 -14.68 16.50
C ARG A 161 -11.16 -13.79 16.38
N TYR A 162 -10.49 -13.53 17.51
CA TYR A 162 -9.34 -12.62 17.62
C TYR A 162 -8.27 -12.86 16.54
N SER A 163 -7.94 -14.12 16.27
CA SER A 163 -6.99 -14.53 15.21
C SER A 163 -7.42 -14.08 13.81
N ARG A 164 -8.70 -14.22 13.46
CA ARG A 164 -9.28 -13.80 12.18
C ARG A 164 -9.24 -12.29 12.03
N ARG A 165 -9.70 -11.56 13.05
CA ARG A 165 -9.64 -10.08 13.11
C ARG A 165 -8.19 -9.56 13.00
N GLY A 166 -7.25 -10.21 13.70
CA GLY A 166 -5.82 -9.89 13.65
C GLY A 166 -5.21 -10.10 12.27
N ASN A 167 -5.53 -11.21 11.60
CA ASN A 167 -5.11 -11.46 10.22
C ASN A 167 -5.68 -10.42 9.25
N SER A 168 -6.98 -10.08 9.33
CA SER A 168 -7.58 -9.02 8.53
C SER A 168 -6.96 -7.64 8.77
N LYS A 169 -6.55 -7.32 10.01
CA LYS A 169 -5.86 -6.06 10.33
C LYS A 169 -4.46 -5.99 9.70
N ARG A 170 -3.67 -7.06 9.82
CA ARG A 170 -2.34 -7.16 9.18
C ARG A 170 -2.44 -7.13 7.66
N ALA A 171 -3.47 -7.76 7.13
CA ALA A 171 -3.78 -7.73 5.71
C ALA A 171 -4.04 -6.30 5.23
N PHE A 172 -4.92 -5.57 5.91
CA PHE A 172 -5.17 -4.16 5.62
C PHE A 172 -3.89 -3.31 5.65
N TRP A 173 -3.04 -3.49 6.67
CA TRP A 173 -1.74 -2.81 6.76
C TRP A 173 -0.79 -3.12 5.60
N MET A 174 -0.73 -4.37 5.14
CA MET A 174 0.08 -4.74 3.97
C MET A 174 -0.39 -4.02 2.71
N LYS A 175 -1.72 -4.01 2.43
CA LYS A 175 -2.26 -3.28 1.27
C LYS A 175 -1.93 -1.78 1.35
N GLY A 176 -2.03 -1.20 2.54
CA GLY A 176 -1.64 0.20 2.81
C GLY A 176 -0.16 0.48 2.53
N ARG A 177 0.75 -0.38 3.00
CA ARG A 177 2.20 -0.28 2.73
C ARG A 177 2.52 -0.40 1.24
N ILE A 178 1.90 -1.34 0.53
CA ILE A 178 2.06 -1.49 -0.93
C ILE A 178 1.63 -0.21 -1.65
N PHE A 179 0.48 0.39 -1.28
CA PHE A 179 0.04 1.66 -1.84
C PHE A 179 1.04 2.80 -1.56
N THR A 180 1.47 2.98 -0.31
CA THR A 180 2.41 4.06 0.06
C THR A 180 3.72 3.93 -0.72
N ASN A 181 4.24 2.70 -0.82
CA ASN A 181 5.49 2.45 -1.54
C ASN A 181 5.32 2.57 -3.05
N ALA A 182 4.17 2.19 -3.61
CA ALA A 182 3.87 2.41 -5.02
C ALA A 182 3.70 3.89 -5.34
N LYS A 183 3.15 4.70 -4.42
CA LYS A 183 2.94 6.14 -4.62
C LYS A 183 4.23 6.89 -4.88
N TYR A 184 5.24 6.77 -4.00
CA TYR A 184 6.49 7.51 -4.19
C TYR A 184 7.31 6.96 -5.37
N LYS A 185 7.28 5.65 -5.61
CA LYS A 185 7.95 5.03 -6.77
C LYS A 185 7.32 5.41 -8.10
N ALA A 186 5.99 5.46 -8.17
CA ALA A 186 5.27 5.96 -9.34
C ALA A 186 5.63 7.42 -9.61
N TRP A 187 5.60 8.26 -8.56
CA TRP A 187 5.95 9.68 -8.64
C TRP A 187 7.37 9.88 -9.23
N ASN A 188 8.35 9.12 -8.73
CA ASN A 188 9.74 9.13 -9.20
C ASN A 188 9.92 8.75 -10.70
N GLU A 189 8.96 8.03 -11.27
CA GLU A 189 8.91 7.61 -12.68
C GLU A 189 7.91 8.47 -13.50
N GLY A 190 7.48 9.63 -12.99
CA GLY A 190 6.53 10.52 -13.68
C GLY A 190 5.08 10.02 -13.73
N MET A 191 4.73 9.03 -12.91
CA MET A 191 3.36 8.49 -12.80
C MET A 191 2.62 9.03 -11.57
N ILE A 192 1.29 9.18 -11.68
CA ILE A 192 0.42 9.57 -10.56
C ILE A 192 -0.42 8.42 -10.05
N THR A 193 -0.79 8.46 -8.77
CA THR A 193 -1.71 7.48 -8.17
C THR A 193 -3.12 8.04 -8.03
N SER A 194 -4.11 7.27 -8.44
CA SER A 194 -5.53 7.52 -8.20
C SER A 194 -6.12 6.46 -7.27
N ARG A 195 -7.18 6.82 -6.55
CA ARG A 195 -7.96 5.90 -5.70
C ARG A 195 -9.44 5.92 -6.10
N VAL A 196 -10.08 4.75 -6.18
CA VAL A 196 -11.52 4.59 -6.50
C VAL A 196 -12.30 3.98 -5.34
N ASN A 197 -13.64 4.02 -5.38
CA ASN A 197 -14.48 3.41 -4.35
C ASN A 197 -14.35 1.86 -4.38
N PRO A 198 -14.06 1.17 -3.26
CA PRO A 198 -13.98 -0.30 -3.20
C PRO A 198 -15.33 -1.04 -3.21
N ARG A 199 -16.47 -0.35 -3.03
CA ARG A 199 -17.78 -1.00 -2.84
C ARG A 199 -18.17 -1.86 -4.05
N ASN A 200 -18.23 -3.18 -3.89
CA ASN A 200 -18.60 -4.17 -4.93
C ASN A 200 -17.60 -4.43 -6.08
N THR A 201 -16.38 -3.88 -6.07
CA THR A 201 -15.33 -4.19 -7.09
C THR A 201 -15.10 -5.70 -7.29
N SER A 202 -15.13 -6.46 -6.20
CA SER A 202 -14.96 -7.93 -6.18
C SER A 202 -16.25 -8.73 -6.35
N ARG A 203 -17.37 -8.07 -6.66
CA ARG A 203 -18.73 -8.65 -6.84
C ARG A 203 -19.42 -8.23 -8.14
N GLU A 204 -18.92 -7.22 -8.82
CA GLU A 204 -19.47 -6.66 -10.06
C GLU A 204 -18.77 -7.26 -11.29
N CYS A 205 -19.50 -7.53 -12.37
CA CYS A 205 -18.95 -8.03 -13.62
C CYS A 205 -18.38 -6.90 -14.47
N ALA A 206 -17.12 -7.02 -14.88
CA ALA A 206 -16.47 -6.04 -15.76
C ALA A 206 -17.05 -5.96 -17.18
N ARG A 207 -17.97 -6.85 -17.59
CA ARG A 207 -18.61 -6.80 -18.92
C ARG A 207 -19.99 -6.15 -18.90
N CYS A 208 -20.82 -6.44 -17.89
CA CYS A 208 -22.23 -6.03 -17.87
C CYS A 208 -22.69 -5.40 -16.54
N HIS A 209 -21.77 -5.17 -15.59
CA HIS A 209 -22.04 -4.64 -14.24
C HIS A 209 -22.99 -5.49 -13.36
N GLY A 210 -23.52 -6.61 -13.86
CA GLY A 210 -24.26 -7.60 -13.08
C GLY A 210 -23.40 -8.27 -12.01
N LEU A 211 -24.04 -8.95 -11.04
CA LEU A 211 -23.32 -9.62 -9.96
C LEU A 211 -22.56 -10.86 -10.48
N ILE A 212 -21.34 -11.08 -9.97
CA ILE A 212 -20.56 -12.30 -10.21
C ILE A 212 -20.68 -13.29 -9.06
N VAL A 213 -20.63 -14.57 -9.40
CA VAL A 213 -20.45 -15.70 -8.49
C VAL A 213 -18.96 -16.05 -8.43
N ARG A 214 -18.36 -16.08 -7.24
CA ARG A 214 -16.96 -16.53 -7.05
C ARG A 214 -16.93 -18.01 -6.64
N TYR A 215 -15.99 -18.77 -7.20
CA TYR A 215 -15.94 -20.23 -7.05
C TYR A 215 -14.54 -20.85 -7.18
N HIS A 216 -14.44 -22.12 -6.78
CA HIS A 216 -13.26 -22.98 -6.92
C HIS A 216 -13.47 -23.96 -8.08
N ALA A 217 -12.39 -24.31 -8.80
CA ALA A 217 -12.46 -25.20 -9.96
C ALA A 217 -13.15 -26.57 -9.71
N LYS A 218 -13.14 -27.06 -8.46
CA LYS A 218 -13.83 -28.29 -8.06
C LYS A 218 -15.37 -28.20 -8.03
N GLN A 219 -15.94 -26.99 -8.11
CA GLN A 219 -17.38 -26.74 -8.02
C GLN A 219 -18.07 -26.72 -9.41
N GLY A 220 -17.34 -27.02 -10.49
CA GLY A 220 -17.87 -27.00 -11.85
C GLY A 220 -17.96 -25.60 -12.46
N PRO A 221 -18.50 -25.48 -13.69
CA PRO A 221 -18.56 -24.22 -14.44
C PRO A 221 -19.71 -23.29 -14.02
N GLU A 222 -20.72 -23.81 -13.33
CA GLU A 222 -21.95 -23.12 -12.91
C GLU A 222 -22.25 -23.41 -11.43
N PRO A 223 -21.48 -22.78 -10.53
CA PRO A 223 -21.48 -23.08 -9.10
C PRO A 223 -22.67 -22.44 -8.39
N ALA A 224 -23.33 -23.21 -7.52
CA ALA A 224 -24.38 -22.70 -6.65
C ALA A 224 -23.78 -21.80 -5.54
N GLY A 225 -24.10 -20.51 -5.58
CA GLY A 225 -23.80 -19.55 -4.50
C GLY A 225 -22.40 -18.91 -4.53
N TYR A 226 -22.30 -17.73 -3.91
CA TYR A 226 -21.08 -16.93 -3.88
C TYR A 226 -20.09 -17.44 -2.82
N THR A 227 -18.90 -17.89 -3.23
CA THR A 227 -17.81 -18.29 -2.32
C THR A 227 -16.81 -17.14 -2.11
N PRO A 228 -16.78 -16.46 -0.95
CA PRO A 228 -15.88 -15.33 -0.72
C PRO A 228 -14.40 -15.71 -0.80
N GLY A 229 -13.63 -15.00 -1.62
CA GLY A 229 -12.19 -15.23 -1.78
C GLY A 229 -11.82 -16.42 -2.68
N ALA A 230 -12.78 -17.07 -3.33
CA ALA A 230 -12.47 -18.11 -4.32
C ALA A 230 -11.89 -17.48 -5.61
N PRO A 231 -10.94 -18.14 -6.31
CA PRO A 231 -10.12 -17.49 -7.33
C PRO A 231 -10.83 -17.29 -8.68
N LEU A 232 -11.86 -18.09 -9.00
CA LEU A 232 -12.61 -17.98 -10.25
C LEU A 232 -13.87 -17.13 -10.05
N ALA A 233 -14.32 -16.50 -11.13
CA ALA A 233 -15.55 -15.73 -11.21
C ALA A 233 -16.35 -16.13 -12.46
N TRP A 234 -17.67 -16.21 -12.29
CA TRP A 234 -18.64 -16.38 -13.36
C TRP A 234 -19.73 -15.32 -13.23
N CYS A 235 -20.21 -14.77 -14.35
CA CYS A 235 -21.37 -13.90 -14.40
C CYS A 235 -22.54 -14.62 -15.09
N PRO A 236 -23.67 -14.88 -14.40
CA PRO A 236 -24.85 -15.49 -15.01
C PRO A 236 -25.49 -14.59 -16.07
N ALA A 237 -25.40 -13.26 -15.94
CA ALA A 237 -26.06 -12.31 -16.83
C ALA A 237 -25.40 -12.13 -18.22
N CYS A 238 -24.13 -12.52 -18.39
CA CYS A 238 -23.41 -12.36 -19.67
C CYS A 238 -22.42 -13.48 -20.00
N GLY A 239 -22.48 -14.60 -19.28
CA GLY A 239 -21.60 -15.76 -19.47
C GLY A 239 -20.10 -15.53 -19.19
N MET A 240 -19.68 -14.35 -18.73
CA MET A 240 -18.27 -14.04 -18.41
C MET A 240 -17.71 -15.06 -17.41
N LYS A 241 -16.62 -15.74 -17.76
CA LYS A 241 -15.88 -16.68 -16.90
C LYS A 241 -14.40 -16.27 -16.87
N GLY A 242 -13.73 -16.38 -15.72
CA GLY A 242 -12.31 -16.03 -15.59
C GLY A 242 -11.80 -15.91 -14.15
N HIS A 243 -10.62 -15.31 -13.95
CA HIS A 243 -10.07 -15.05 -12.61
C HIS A 243 -10.77 -13.86 -11.96
N ALA A 244 -11.28 -14.03 -10.74
CA ALA A 244 -12.06 -13.03 -10.02
C ALA A 244 -11.27 -11.73 -9.78
N ASP A 245 -10.00 -11.84 -9.42
CA ASP A 245 -9.13 -10.69 -9.14
C ASP A 245 -8.78 -9.90 -10.42
N ARG A 246 -8.74 -10.55 -11.60
CA ARG A 246 -8.63 -9.85 -12.89
C ARG A 246 -9.92 -9.12 -13.23
N ASN A 247 -11.08 -9.72 -12.92
CA ASN A 247 -12.35 -9.01 -13.05
C ASN A 247 -12.39 -7.78 -12.11
N ALA A 248 -11.90 -7.91 -10.87
CA ALA A 248 -11.82 -6.79 -9.93
C ALA A 248 -10.89 -5.66 -10.41
N SER A 249 -9.69 -5.97 -10.94
CA SER A 249 -8.81 -4.95 -11.52
C SER A 249 -9.43 -4.25 -12.74
N LEU A 250 -10.18 -4.96 -13.58
CA LEU A 250 -10.93 -4.35 -14.70
C LEU A 250 -12.01 -3.37 -14.20
N VAL A 251 -12.78 -3.73 -13.17
CA VAL A 251 -13.81 -2.86 -12.56
C VAL A 251 -13.19 -1.64 -11.85
N ILE A 252 -12.02 -1.80 -11.22
CA ILE A 252 -11.27 -0.70 -10.59
C ILE A 252 -10.91 0.39 -11.63
N GLY A 253 -10.45 -0.01 -12.82
CA GLY A 253 -10.13 0.92 -13.89
C GLY A 253 -11.36 1.55 -14.55
N GLN A 254 -12.45 0.79 -14.74
CA GLN A 254 -13.75 1.32 -15.20
C GLN A 254 -14.25 2.45 -14.29
N ARG A 255 -14.23 2.23 -12.96
CA ARG A 255 -14.63 3.25 -11.97
C ARG A 255 -13.81 4.52 -12.00
N LEU A 256 -12.55 4.45 -12.45
CA LEU A 256 -11.77 5.66 -12.66
C LEU A 256 -12.30 6.46 -13.84
N ARG A 257 -12.56 5.81 -14.98
CA ARG A 257 -13.11 6.44 -16.19
C ARG A 257 -14.49 7.05 -15.92
N THR A 258 -15.42 6.28 -15.35
CA THR A 258 -16.76 6.77 -14.97
C THR A 258 -16.66 8.02 -14.08
N ARG A 259 -15.75 8.04 -13.10
CA ARG A 259 -15.56 9.23 -12.26
C ARG A 259 -14.95 10.41 -13.04
N ALA A 260 -14.05 10.18 -13.98
CA ALA A 260 -13.47 11.24 -14.80
C ALA A 260 -14.53 11.91 -15.68
N HIS A 261 -15.33 11.12 -16.40
CA HIS A 261 -16.43 11.65 -17.23
C HIS A 261 -17.49 12.40 -16.41
N HIS A 262 -17.83 11.97 -15.18
CA HIS A 262 -18.74 12.74 -14.32
C HIS A 262 -18.14 14.04 -13.74
N GLN A 263 -16.82 14.23 -13.81
CA GLN A 263 -16.17 15.50 -13.43
C GLN A 263 -16.16 16.50 -14.59
N GLU A 264 -16.26 16.01 -15.83
CA GLU A 264 -16.66 16.80 -17.00
C GLU A 264 -18.17 17.08 -16.91
N LYS A 265 -18.57 18.07 -16.09
CA LYS A 265 -19.94 18.60 -16.15
C LYS A 265 -20.28 18.93 -17.61
N PRO A 266 -21.51 18.62 -18.09
CA PRO A 266 -21.99 19.17 -19.35
C PRO A 266 -21.78 20.68 -19.33
N ARG A 267 -21.22 21.25 -20.41
CA ARG A 267 -21.21 22.70 -20.57
C ARG A 267 -22.67 23.14 -20.51
N ALA A 268 -23.00 24.02 -19.57
CA ALA A 268 -24.35 24.58 -19.51
C ALA A 268 -24.64 25.22 -20.86
N PRO A 269 -25.82 24.98 -21.47
CA PRO A 269 -26.22 25.72 -22.66
C PRO A 269 -26.08 27.21 -22.37
N LEU A 270 -25.48 27.94 -23.30
CA LEU A 270 -25.50 29.40 -23.25
C LEU A 270 -26.95 29.83 -23.50
N LEU A 271 -27.71 29.99 -22.41
CA LEU A 271 -28.96 30.72 -22.45
C LEU A 271 -28.63 32.12 -22.97
N GLY A 272 -29.27 32.49 -24.09
CA GLY A 272 -29.14 33.83 -24.65
C GLY A 272 -29.61 34.90 -23.67
N PRO A 273 -29.36 36.18 -23.96
CA PRO A 273 -29.75 37.28 -23.09
C PRO A 273 -31.28 37.42 -23.04
N GLY A 274 -31.90 36.69 -22.11
CA GLY A 274 -33.30 36.87 -21.74
C GLY A 274 -33.48 38.14 -20.93
N GLU A 275 -34.53 38.89 -21.23
CA GLU A 275 -34.85 40.18 -20.60
C GLU A 275 -34.97 40.06 -19.08
N ARG A 276 -34.54 41.14 -18.39
CA ARG A 276 -34.63 41.26 -16.94
C ARG A 276 -35.84 42.12 -16.60
N ASP A 277 -36.99 41.48 -16.38
CA ASP A 277 -38.17 42.16 -15.87
C ASP A 277 -37.94 42.77 -14.49
N GLU A 278 -38.27 44.05 -14.35
CA GLU A 278 -38.29 44.74 -13.07
C GLU A 278 -39.50 44.29 -12.23
N LYS A 279 -39.27 44.03 -10.93
CA LYS A 279 -40.36 43.80 -9.97
C LYS A 279 -40.32 44.81 -8.83
N SER A 280 -41.02 45.92 -9.05
CA SER A 280 -41.47 46.83 -8.01
C SER A 280 -42.87 46.46 -7.52
N SER A 281 -43.03 46.00 -6.27
CA SER A 281 -44.18 46.34 -5.41
C SER A 281 -44.16 45.61 -4.05
N GLY A 282 -44.32 46.41 -2.99
CA GLY A 282 -45.03 46.10 -1.74
C GLY A 282 -44.82 44.76 -1.01
N VAL A 283 -44.11 44.80 0.12
CA VAL A 283 -44.30 43.84 1.23
C VAL A 283 -44.91 44.59 2.42
N VAL A 284 -46.09 44.14 2.87
CA VAL A 284 -46.84 44.70 4.00
C VAL A 284 -46.27 44.19 5.34
N ARG A 285 -46.35 45.03 6.39
CA ARG A 285 -45.85 44.75 7.75
C ARG A 285 -46.88 44.11 8.67
N SER A 286 -46.38 43.27 9.60
CA SER A 286 -46.85 43.07 10.99
C SER A 286 -45.65 42.47 11.74
N GLN A 287 -45.07 43.04 12.81
CA GLN A 287 -45.59 43.18 14.19
C GLN A 287 -46.18 41.87 14.75
N ASP A 288 -45.89 41.37 15.96
CA ASP A 288 -44.77 41.50 16.94
C ASP A 288 -44.90 40.27 17.88
N ALA A 289 -44.06 39.92 18.86
CA ALA A 289 -42.92 40.52 19.57
C ALA A 289 -41.88 39.38 19.85
N ASN A 290 -40.91 39.39 20.79
CA ASN A 290 -40.46 40.31 21.85
C ASN A 290 -38.96 40.07 22.14
N SER A 291 -38.29 40.89 22.96
CA SER A 291 -36.86 40.80 23.28
C SER A 291 -36.57 40.67 24.78
N LYS A 292 -35.63 39.78 25.19
CA LYS A 292 -34.75 39.93 26.39
C LYS A 292 -33.49 39.05 26.26
N GLY A 293 -32.31 39.60 26.57
CA GLY A 293 -31.07 38.81 26.83
C GLY A 293 -29.83 39.18 26.01
N GLY A 294 -29.21 40.33 26.29
CA GLY A 294 -27.89 40.71 25.75
C GLY A 294 -26.70 39.96 26.42
N PRO A 295 -25.49 40.01 25.84
CA PRO A 295 -24.39 39.11 26.18
C PRO A 295 -23.54 39.59 27.37
N SER A 296 -23.08 38.66 28.22
CA SER A 296 -22.09 38.94 29.28
C SER A 296 -20.66 38.58 28.84
N ARG A 297 -19.71 39.46 29.19
CA ARG A 297 -18.27 39.32 28.92
C ARG A 297 -17.50 38.98 30.20
N ARG A 298 -16.44 38.17 30.02
CA ARG A 298 -15.25 38.01 30.89
C ARG A 298 -15.44 37.44 32.31
N ARG A 299 -14.67 36.38 32.59
CA ARG A 299 -13.60 36.46 33.61
C ARG A 299 -12.47 35.47 33.32
N ALA A 300 -11.23 35.94 33.46
CA ALA A 300 -10.03 35.12 33.44
C ALA A 300 -9.53 34.93 34.89
N ARG A 301 -8.85 33.81 35.16
CA ARG A 301 -7.95 33.67 36.31
C ARG A 301 -6.67 32.94 35.89
N ARG A 302 -5.53 33.59 36.13
CA ARG A 302 -4.22 32.95 36.39
C ARG A 302 -4.27 32.40 37.85
N HIS A 303 -3.38 31.58 38.39
CA HIS A 303 -1.93 31.35 38.23
C HIS A 303 -1.59 29.91 38.67
N GLY A 304 -0.37 29.42 38.38
CA GLY A 304 0.09 28.09 38.83
C GLY A 304 1.50 27.71 38.38
N THR A 305 2.49 28.57 38.63
CA THR A 305 3.90 28.30 38.30
C THR A 305 4.57 27.41 39.35
N GLY A 306 4.87 26.15 39.00
CA GLY A 306 5.67 25.24 39.83
C GLY A 306 7.03 24.95 39.21
N LYS A 307 8.11 25.56 39.73
CA LYS A 307 9.48 25.14 39.44
C LYS A 307 9.82 23.93 40.30
N GLY A 308 10.06 22.77 39.70
CA GLY A 308 10.66 21.62 40.37
C GLY A 308 12.14 21.50 39.99
N MET A 309 13.05 21.97 40.84
CA MET A 309 14.48 21.69 40.69
C MET A 309 14.77 20.23 41.07
N ALA A 310 15.40 19.48 40.17
CA ALA A 310 15.95 18.17 40.49
C ALA A 310 17.26 18.34 41.29
N PRO A 311 17.48 17.59 42.38
CA PRO A 311 18.75 17.62 43.10
C PRO A 311 19.86 16.92 42.28
N PRO A 312 21.12 17.36 42.38
CA PRO A 312 22.23 16.76 41.63
C PRO A 312 22.62 15.41 42.24
N MET A 313 22.56 14.34 41.43
CA MET A 313 23.20 13.07 41.81
C MET A 313 24.72 13.22 41.74
N ARG A 314 25.38 12.88 42.85
CA ARG A 314 26.85 12.89 42.97
C ARG A 314 27.46 11.79 42.10
N ILE A 315 28.60 12.11 41.50
CA ILE A 315 29.51 11.16 40.88
C ILE A 315 30.34 10.51 42.00
N THR A 316 30.44 9.17 42.00
CA THR A 316 31.50 8.43 42.73
C THR A 316 32.24 7.52 41.74
N PRO A 317 33.58 7.37 41.87
CA PRO A 317 34.40 6.68 40.88
C PRO A 317 34.62 5.19 41.17
N GLY A 318 34.96 4.44 40.11
CA GLY A 318 35.32 3.01 40.16
C GLY A 318 34.17 2.08 39.76
N TRP A 319 34.40 0.97 39.05
CA TRP A 319 35.65 0.29 38.72
C TRP A 319 35.68 -0.13 37.24
N TRP A 320 36.86 -0.08 36.63
CA TRP A 320 37.11 -0.68 35.31
C TRP A 320 37.29 -2.20 35.43
N ARG A 321 36.67 -2.97 34.53
CA ARG A 321 37.23 -4.21 33.95
C ARG A 321 36.54 -4.56 32.61
N PRO A 322 37.22 -5.24 31.68
CA PRO A 322 36.91 -5.11 30.25
C PRO A 322 36.16 -6.29 29.63
N GLN A 323 35.66 -6.04 28.41
CA GLN A 323 35.33 -6.98 27.33
C GLN A 323 34.45 -8.22 27.61
N LEU A 324 33.32 -8.28 26.88
CA LEU A 324 33.20 -9.24 25.77
C LEU A 324 32.20 -8.71 24.73
N PHE A 325 32.65 -8.52 23.49
CA PHE A 325 31.81 -8.08 22.38
C PHE A 325 30.94 -9.25 21.87
N LEU A 326 29.62 -9.12 21.95
CA LEU A 326 28.71 -9.86 21.08
C LEU A 326 27.95 -8.89 20.15
N ALA A 327 28.08 -9.10 18.84
CA ALA A 327 27.50 -8.24 17.82
C ALA A 327 25.98 -8.47 17.68
N HIS A 328 25.17 -7.67 18.39
CA HIS A 328 23.73 -7.65 18.23
C HIS A 328 23.30 -6.70 17.10
N TYR A 329 23.10 -7.25 15.90
CA TYR A 329 22.44 -6.53 14.79
C TYR A 329 20.95 -6.28 15.11
N LEU A 330 20.63 -5.10 15.62
CA LEU A 330 19.25 -4.63 15.80
C LEU A 330 18.95 -3.46 14.84
N CYS A 331 17.89 -3.62 14.04
CA CYS A 331 17.45 -2.61 13.07
C CYS A 331 16.03 -2.15 13.39
N SER A 332 15.90 -0.88 13.79
CA SER A 332 14.69 -0.25 14.34
C SER A 332 14.32 1.05 13.59
N VAL A 333 14.01 0.94 12.30
CA VAL A 333 13.85 2.09 11.38
C VAL A 333 12.93 3.20 11.93
N SER A 334 13.52 4.40 12.12
CA SER A 334 12.81 5.65 12.39
C SER A 334 12.20 6.24 11.10
N HIS A 335 11.18 7.09 11.23
CA HIS A 335 10.55 7.75 10.09
C HIS A 335 11.50 8.79 9.46
N SER A 336 12.09 8.45 8.33
CA SER A 336 12.76 9.38 7.42
C SER A 336 12.60 8.84 5.99
N ASN A 337 12.25 9.69 5.04
CA ASN A 337 12.02 9.30 3.64
C ASN A 337 13.35 9.04 2.89
N ALA A 338 14.11 8.05 3.34
CA ALA A 338 15.31 7.60 2.64
C ALA A 338 14.94 6.73 1.43
N ILE A 339 15.16 7.27 0.22
CA ILE A 339 14.94 6.53 -1.03
C ILE A 339 16.11 5.55 -1.23
N TYR A 340 15.91 4.28 -0.87
CA TYR A 340 16.83 3.21 -1.26
C TYR A 340 16.64 2.86 -2.75
N LEU A 341 17.56 3.33 -3.58
CA LEU A 341 17.76 2.86 -4.95
C LEU A 341 18.56 1.54 -4.95
N GLU A 342 17.85 0.42 -4.98
CA GLU A 342 18.45 -0.86 -5.39
C GLU A 342 18.25 -1.04 -6.91
N GLN A 343 19.33 -0.95 -7.68
CA GLN A 343 19.34 -1.38 -9.08
C GLN A 343 19.23 -2.92 -9.14
N TRP A 344 18.13 -3.43 -9.72
CA TRP A 344 17.92 -4.87 -9.89
C TRP A 344 18.32 -5.31 -11.31
N ARG A 345 19.45 -6.00 -11.42
CA ARG A 345 19.86 -6.69 -12.65
C ARG A 345 18.96 -7.91 -12.88
N THR A 346 18.30 -7.99 -14.03
CA THR A 346 17.48 -9.14 -14.42
C THR A 346 18.38 -10.31 -14.81
N GLN A 347 18.49 -11.32 -13.95
CA GLN A 347 18.92 -12.65 -14.37
C GLN A 347 17.69 -13.51 -14.71
N GLU A 348 17.60 -13.93 -15.96
CA GLU A 348 16.67 -14.97 -16.39
C GLU A 348 17.00 -16.29 -15.67
N TRP A 349 16.12 -16.76 -14.79
CA TRP A 349 16.22 -18.10 -14.24
C TRP A 349 15.67 -19.12 -15.25
N LYS A 350 16.50 -19.51 -16.22
CA LYS A 350 16.29 -20.75 -16.97
C LYS A 350 16.34 -21.92 -15.98
N LYS A 351 15.35 -22.83 -16.04
CA LYS A 351 15.32 -24.01 -15.18
C LYS A 351 16.57 -24.87 -15.45
N PRO A 352 17.29 -25.35 -14.43
CA PRO A 352 18.27 -26.41 -14.65
C PRO A 352 17.55 -27.69 -15.13
N PRO A 353 18.15 -28.46 -16.05
CA PRO A 353 17.60 -29.75 -16.45
C PRO A 353 17.63 -30.75 -15.28
N PRO A 354 16.74 -31.77 -15.27
CA PRO A 354 16.73 -32.76 -14.21
C PRO A 354 18.01 -33.61 -14.24
N PHE A 355 18.66 -33.77 -13.09
CA PHE A 355 19.76 -34.71 -12.92
C PHE A 355 19.29 -36.13 -13.25
N ARG A 356 19.92 -36.77 -14.26
CA ARG A 356 19.91 -38.22 -14.41
C ARG A 356 21.02 -38.79 -13.55
N ALA A 357 20.70 -39.76 -12.70
CA ALA A 357 21.71 -40.51 -11.96
C ALA A 357 22.33 -41.58 -12.87
N CYS A 358 23.65 -41.53 -13.05
CA CYS A 358 24.46 -42.60 -13.63
C CYS A 358 25.85 -42.60 -12.98
N GLY A 359 26.36 -43.80 -12.69
CA GLY A 359 27.77 -44.14 -12.85
C GLY A 359 28.79 -43.53 -11.88
N VAL A 360 29.12 -44.30 -10.85
CA VAL A 360 30.36 -44.24 -10.07
C VAL A 360 31.61 -44.06 -10.96
N SER A 361 32.51 -43.15 -10.60
CA SER A 361 33.97 -43.38 -10.61
C SER A 361 34.70 -42.30 -9.81
N LEU A 362 35.50 -42.74 -8.85
CA LEU A 362 36.25 -41.90 -7.91
C LEU A 362 37.69 -41.75 -8.41
N TRP A 363 38.14 -40.53 -8.67
CA TRP A 363 39.58 -40.24 -8.81
C TRP A 363 39.93 -38.96 -8.06
N LEU A 364 40.81 -39.10 -7.07
CA LEU A 364 41.51 -37.99 -6.45
C LEU A 364 42.53 -37.44 -7.44
N LEU A 365 42.66 -36.11 -7.50
CA LEU A 365 43.94 -35.48 -7.79
C LEU A 365 44.05 -34.18 -7.00
N CYS A 366 44.82 -34.27 -5.92
CA CYS A 366 45.32 -33.14 -5.16
C CYS A 366 46.53 -32.56 -5.91
N LEU A 367 46.66 -31.25 -6.00
CA LEU A 367 47.95 -30.59 -6.18
C LEU A 367 47.86 -29.13 -5.71
N SER A 368 48.85 -28.74 -4.91
CA SER A 368 48.91 -27.46 -4.19
C SER A 368 49.90 -26.50 -4.84
N CYS A 369 49.62 -25.20 -4.74
CA CYS A 369 50.53 -24.18 -4.18
C CYS A 369 49.67 -23.02 -3.69
#